data_AF-A0AAJ7JFA3-F1
#
_entry.id   AF-A0AAJ7JFA3-F1
#
_cell.length_a   1.000
_cell.length_b   1.000
_cell.length_c   1.000
_cell.angle_alpha   90.00
_cell.angle_beta   90.00
_cell.angle_gamma   90.00
#
_symmetry.space_group_name_H-M   'P 1'
#
loop_
_entity.id
_entity.type
_entity.pdbx_description
1 polymer ?
#
loop_
_entity_poly.entity_id
_entity_poly.type
_entity_poly.pdbx_seq_one_letter_code
_entity_poly.pdbx_strand_id
1 'polypeptide(L)'
;MNTTINVHLNVTVDDNNSDSVYDVPTLILVLLSILYGTISVLAVLGNSLVIWIIVTSKRMHNVTNYYIANLALADIVIGLFAIPFQFQAALLQRWNLPHFMCAFCPFVQILSVNVSVFTLTAIAIDRHRAILKPLSVRPSKLTAKIVIAGIWLVAMVLATPMAVARRVIMVPEGLIWSPTDIDKLKPFCQAVNLSSRTMLIYSMLLAFLQYLTPLSIIFCVYTRMALKLWGNRAPGNAEDFRDANFM
;
A
#
# COMPACT_ATOMS: atom_id res chain seq x y z
N MET A 1 52.98 -38.43 -14.16
CA MET A 1 53.58 -37.11 -13.89
C MET A 1 52.44 -36.16 -13.55
N ASN A 2 52.25 -35.91 -12.25
CA ASN A 2 51.32 -34.91 -11.72
C ASN A 2 52.05 -33.58 -11.60
N THR A 3 51.50 -32.51 -12.15
CA THR A 3 51.93 -31.14 -11.86
C THR A 3 50.71 -30.32 -11.48
N THR A 4 50.45 -30.25 -10.18
CA THR A 4 49.62 -29.25 -9.52
C THR A 4 50.39 -27.94 -9.48
N ILE A 5 49.88 -26.90 -10.13
CA ILE A 5 50.39 -25.53 -10.01
C ILE A 5 49.77 -24.94 -8.74
N ASN A 6 50.57 -24.79 -7.68
CA ASN A 6 50.18 -24.07 -6.48
C ASN A 6 50.39 -22.58 -6.72
N VAL A 7 49.31 -21.83 -6.97
CA VAL A 7 49.35 -20.37 -6.98
C VAL A 7 49.21 -19.88 -5.54
N HIS A 8 50.34 -19.53 -4.91
CA HIS A 8 50.33 -18.75 -3.68
C HIS A 8 49.95 -17.30 -4.04
N LEU A 9 48.68 -16.93 -3.81
CA LEU A 9 48.26 -15.53 -3.80
C LEU A 9 48.71 -14.91 -2.47
N ASN A 10 49.85 -14.20 -2.49
CA ASN A 10 50.21 -13.26 -1.43
C ASN A 10 49.33 -12.02 -1.55
N VAL A 11 48.15 -12.07 -0.96
CA VAL A 11 47.34 -10.88 -0.72
C VAL A 11 47.88 -10.23 0.54
N THR A 12 48.68 -9.18 0.38
CA THR A 12 48.97 -8.23 1.45
C THR A 12 47.67 -7.50 1.77
N VAL A 13 47.02 -7.88 2.87
CA VAL A 13 45.88 -7.15 3.43
C VAL A 13 46.45 -5.89 4.10
N ASP A 14 46.36 -4.76 3.40
CA ASP A 14 46.53 -3.45 4.01
C ASP A 14 45.33 -3.20 4.94
N ASP A 15 45.58 -3.36 6.25
CA ASP A 15 44.63 -3.24 7.36
C ASP A 15 44.29 -1.77 7.67
N ASN A 16 43.85 -1.00 6.66
CA ASN A 16 43.50 0.42 6.87
C ASN A 16 42.33 0.95 6.04
N ASN A 17 41.49 0.08 5.50
CA ASN A 17 40.21 0.51 4.95
C ASN A 17 39.11 -0.42 5.45
N SER A 18 38.60 -0.13 6.65
CA SER A 18 37.30 -0.61 7.08
C SER A 18 36.29 -0.18 6.02
N ASP A 19 35.88 -1.12 5.16
CA ASP A 19 34.89 -0.92 4.11
C ASP A 19 33.64 -0.26 4.71
N SER A 20 33.53 1.05 4.53
CA SER A 20 32.38 1.84 4.94
C SER A 20 31.20 1.47 4.05
N VAL A 21 30.43 0.51 4.54
CA VAL A 21 29.07 0.19 4.13
C VAL A 21 28.28 1.50 4.05
N TYR A 22 27.99 2.00 2.84
CA TYR A 22 27.07 3.10 2.52
C TYR A 22 26.70 4.02 3.71
N ASP A 23 27.57 4.96 4.08
CA ASP A 23 27.24 5.98 5.08
C ASP A 23 26.24 6.97 4.48
N VAL A 24 24.94 6.69 4.65
CA VAL A 24 23.88 7.65 4.35
C VAL A 24 24.08 8.85 5.28
N PRO A 25 24.15 10.10 4.75
CA PRO A 25 24.34 11.27 5.58
C PRO A 25 23.35 11.30 6.74
N THR A 26 23.83 11.49 7.97
CA THR A 26 22.99 11.48 9.18
C THR A 26 21.81 12.45 9.08
N LEU A 27 22.02 13.58 8.40
CA LEU A 27 20.97 14.55 8.09
C LEU A 27 19.80 13.94 7.30
N ILE A 28 20.09 13.14 6.27
CA ILE A 28 19.06 12.47 5.45
C ILE A 28 18.32 11.46 6.31
N LEU A 29 19.02 10.70 7.15
CA LEU A 29 18.40 9.71 8.02
C LEU A 29 17.46 10.36 9.04
N VAL A 30 17.88 11.45 9.69
CA VAL A 30 17.04 12.22 10.62
C VAL A 30 15.83 12.79 9.89
N LEU A 31 16.03 13.38 8.71
CA LEU A 31 14.94 13.96 7.91
C LEU A 31 13.92 12.89 7.49
N LEU A 32 14.37 11.75 6.98
CA LEU A 32 13.47 10.65 6.61
C LEU A 32 12.75 10.07 7.84
N SER A 33 13.42 9.98 9.00
CA SER A 33 12.80 9.51 10.24
C SER A 33 11.65 10.41 10.68
N ILE A 34 11.86 11.73 10.65
CA ILE A 34 10.82 12.72 10.97
C ILE A 34 9.68 12.62 9.95
N LEU A 35 9.99 12.52 8.66
CA LEU A 35 8.99 12.45 7.60
C LEU A 35 8.14 11.17 7.67
N TYR A 36 8.75 10.00 7.74
CA TYR A 36 8.02 8.73 7.85
C TYR A 36 7.25 8.62 9.17
N GLY A 37 7.83 9.11 10.28
CA GLY A 37 7.16 9.16 11.58
C GLY A 37 5.92 10.06 11.56
N THR A 38 6.04 11.28 11.01
CA THR A 38 4.91 12.20 10.90
C THR A 38 3.81 11.66 9.98
N ILE A 39 4.16 11.06 8.83
CA ILE A 39 3.17 10.43 7.95
C ILE A 39 2.43 9.30 8.68
N SER A 40 3.14 8.42 9.39
CA SER A 40 2.54 7.33 10.16
C SER A 40 1.58 7.87 11.23
N VAL A 41 1.99 8.86 12.02
CA VAL A 41 1.17 9.48 13.07
C VAL A 41 -0.08 10.15 12.48
N LEU A 42 0.07 10.95 11.42
CA LEU A 42 -1.05 11.61 10.77
C LEU A 42 -2.01 10.62 10.13
N ALA A 43 -1.49 9.55 9.50
CA ALA A 43 -2.32 8.51 8.93
C ALA A 43 -3.16 7.81 10.00
N VAL A 44 -2.57 7.46 11.15
CA VAL A 44 -3.30 6.78 12.23
C VAL A 44 -4.30 7.72 12.90
N LEU A 45 -3.88 8.91 13.32
CA LEU A 45 -4.75 9.86 14.01
C LEU A 45 -5.88 10.35 13.09
N GLY A 46 -5.56 10.77 11.87
CA GLY A 46 -6.53 11.28 10.91
C GLY A 46 -7.59 10.25 10.55
N ASN A 47 -7.19 9.03 10.21
CA ASN A 47 -8.14 7.99 9.85
C ASN A 47 -8.92 7.45 11.06
N SER A 48 -8.34 7.45 12.26
CA SER A 48 -9.08 7.12 13.49
C SER A 48 -10.18 8.14 13.77
N LEU A 49 -9.91 9.43 13.56
CA LEU A 49 -10.92 10.49 13.67
C LEU A 49 -12.04 10.32 12.64
N VAL A 50 -11.72 9.94 11.40
CA VAL A 50 -12.73 9.65 10.37
C VAL A 50 -13.67 8.53 10.84
N ILE A 51 -13.12 7.42 11.34
CA ILE A 51 -13.93 6.30 11.87
C ILE A 51 -14.78 6.78 13.05
N TRP A 52 -14.19 7.53 13.98
CA TRP A 52 -14.89 8.07 15.16
C TRP A 52 -16.11 8.92 14.77
N ILE A 53 -15.94 9.85 13.83
CA ILE A 53 -17.01 10.73 13.35
C ILE A 53 -18.14 9.92 12.71
N ILE A 54 -17.80 8.92 11.89
CA ILE A 54 -18.78 8.07 11.21
C ILE A 54 -19.59 7.27 12.23
N VAL A 55 -18.94 6.66 13.22
CA VAL A 55 -19.60 5.83 14.25
C VAL A 55 -20.47 6.67 15.18
N THR A 56 -20.03 7.87 15.54
CA THR A 56 -20.75 8.75 16.48
C THR A 56 -21.98 9.39 15.82
N SER A 57 -21.89 9.75 14.53
CA SER A 57 -22.96 10.46 13.84
C SER A 57 -23.89 9.52 13.09
N LYS A 58 -25.07 9.24 13.67
CA LYS A 58 -26.12 8.42 13.02
C LYS A 58 -26.54 8.95 11.64
N ARG A 59 -26.46 10.27 11.43
CA ARG A 59 -26.75 10.93 10.13
C ARG A 59 -25.76 10.54 9.04
N MET A 60 -24.56 10.11 9.41
CA MET A 60 -23.50 9.68 8.51
C MET A 60 -23.58 8.18 8.17
N HIS A 61 -24.57 7.43 8.62
CA HIS A 61 -24.69 6.00 8.31
C HIS A 61 -25.30 5.73 6.92
N ASN A 62 -24.62 6.15 5.86
CA ASN A 62 -24.96 5.89 4.45
C ASN A 62 -23.92 4.98 3.77
N VAL A 63 -24.25 4.47 2.58
CA VAL A 63 -23.40 3.51 1.83
C VAL A 63 -21.99 4.05 1.58
N THR A 64 -21.87 5.31 1.14
CA THR A 64 -20.58 5.93 0.86
C THR A 64 -19.70 6.00 2.10
N ASN A 65 -20.27 6.30 3.27
CA ASN A 65 -19.53 6.39 4.51
C ASN A 65 -19.05 5.03 5.03
N TYR A 66 -19.72 3.92 4.69
CA TYR A 66 -19.15 2.58 4.93
C TYR A 66 -17.87 2.33 4.11
N TYR A 67 -17.83 2.79 2.86
CA TYR A 67 -16.61 2.71 2.05
C TYR A 67 -15.52 3.64 2.59
N ILE A 68 -15.86 4.85 3.03
CA ILE A 68 -14.89 5.77 3.67
C ILE A 68 -14.32 5.16 4.95
N ALA A 69 -15.16 4.53 5.79
CA ALA A 69 -14.68 3.83 6.98
C ALA A 69 -13.76 2.65 6.63
N ASN A 70 -14.06 1.91 5.55
CA ASN A 70 -13.21 0.82 5.07
C ASN A 70 -11.84 1.32 4.58
N LEU A 71 -11.81 2.47 3.88
CA LEU A 71 -10.58 3.12 3.45
C LEU A 71 -9.74 3.58 4.66
N ALA A 72 -10.39 4.23 5.63
CA ALA A 72 -9.75 4.65 6.86
C ALA A 72 -9.13 3.48 7.64
N LEU A 73 -9.81 2.33 7.70
CA LEU A 73 -9.26 1.13 8.34
C LEU A 73 -8.00 0.63 7.62
N ALA A 74 -8.02 0.57 6.28
CA ALA A 74 -6.86 0.16 5.50
C ALA A 74 -5.66 1.11 5.69
N ASP A 75 -5.91 2.42 5.73
CA ASP A 75 -4.85 3.42 5.92
C ASP A 75 -4.27 3.41 7.35
N ILE A 76 -5.08 3.12 8.38
CA ILE A 76 -4.58 2.87 9.75
C ILE A 76 -3.64 1.67 9.77
N VAL A 77 -4.01 0.56 9.12
CA VAL A 77 -3.18 -0.64 9.05
C VAL A 77 -1.84 -0.34 8.35
N ILE A 78 -1.86 0.44 7.26
CA ILE A 78 -0.63 0.91 6.59
C ILE A 78 0.21 1.77 7.54
N GLY A 79 -0.41 2.75 8.20
CA GLY A 79 0.24 3.67 9.13
C GLY A 79 0.92 2.95 10.29
N LEU A 80 0.27 1.91 10.84
CA LEU A 80 0.79 1.12 11.95
C LEU A 80 1.86 0.10 11.53
N PHE A 81 1.65 -0.63 10.43
CA PHE A 81 2.42 -1.84 10.13
C PHE A 81 3.26 -1.80 8.84
N ALA A 82 2.91 -0.97 7.86
CA ALA A 82 3.68 -0.92 6.62
C ALA A 82 4.77 0.16 6.71
N ILE A 83 4.38 1.38 7.08
CA ILE A 83 5.27 2.56 7.07
C ILE A 83 6.48 2.39 8.01
N PRO A 84 6.32 2.15 9.32
CA PRO A 84 7.48 2.09 10.23
C PRO A 84 8.36 0.88 9.96
N PHE A 85 7.80 -0.23 9.50
CA PHE A 85 8.52 -1.48 9.26
C PHE A 85 9.33 -1.43 7.96
N GLN A 86 8.75 -0.89 6.89
CA GLN A 86 9.48 -0.65 5.64
C GLN A 86 10.60 0.36 5.85
N PHE A 87 10.35 1.40 6.65
CA PHE A 87 11.34 2.39 7.01
C PHE A 87 12.51 1.76 7.80
N GLN A 88 12.21 0.96 8.82
CA GLN A 88 13.22 0.23 9.60
C GLN A 88 14.08 -0.68 8.71
N ALA A 89 13.45 -1.45 7.81
CA ALA A 89 14.16 -2.34 6.90
C ALA A 89 15.06 -1.57 5.92
N ALA A 90 14.61 -0.39 5.46
CA ALA A 90 15.38 0.49 4.60
C ALA A 90 16.53 1.21 5.33
N LEU A 91 16.35 1.56 6.60
CA LEU A 91 17.40 2.24 7.38
C LEU A 91 18.50 1.29 7.84
N LEU A 92 18.13 0.18 8.48
CA LEU A 92 19.11 -0.66 9.15
C LEU A 92 19.86 -1.58 8.19
N GLN A 93 19.36 -1.76 6.96
CA GLN A 93 19.89 -2.73 6.00
C GLN A 93 20.04 -4.14 6.62
N ARG A 94 19.23 -4.45 7.64
CA ARG A 94 19.13 -5.73 8.35
C ARG A 94 17.74 -5.89 8.95
N TRP A 95 17.31 -7.12 9.12
CA TRP A 95 16.02 -7.48 9.67
C TRP A 95 16.10 -7.75 11.18
N ASN A 96 15.85 -6.73 12.00
CA ASN A 96 15.92 -6.83 13.47
C ASN A 96 14.57 -7.11 14.15
N LEU A 97 13.55 -7.47 13.38
CA LEU A 97 12.19 -7.66 13.86
C LEU A 97 11.85 -9.15 13.97
N PRO A 98 10.75 -9.50 14.66
CA PRO A 98 10.29 -10.88 14.73
C PRO A 98 10.18 -11.52 13.34
N HIS A 99 10.52 -12.80 13.23
CA HIS A 99 10.62 -13.50 11.95
C HIS A 99 9.30 -13.47 11.16
N PHE A 100 8.15 -13.55 11.84
CA PHE A 100 6.84 -13.51 11.20
C PHE A 100 6.56 -12.17 10.50
N MET A 101 7.16 -11.07 10.99
CA MET A 101 6.92 -9.73 10.45
C MET A 101 7.50 -9.54 9.05
N CYS A 102 8.50 -10.34 8.65
CA CYS A 102 9.08 -10.29 7.30
C CYS A 102 8.07 -10.68 6.21
N ALA A 103 7.16 -11.62 6.52
CA ALA A 103 6.06 -11.97 5.65
C ALA A 103 4.83 -11.09 5.88
N PHE A 104 4.52 -10.80 7.16
CA PHE A 104 3.31 -10.08 7.54
C PHE A 104 3.28 -8.62 7.07
N CYS A 105 4.35 -7.84 7.28
CA CYS A 105 4.35 -6.40 6.94
C CYS A 105 4.14 -6.16 5.43
N PRO A 106 4.87 -6.84 4.53
CA PRO A 106 4.63 -6.71 3.09
C PRO A 106 3.26 -7.26 2.66
N PHE A 107 2.75 -8.31 3.32
CA PHE A 107 1.40 -8.81 3.09
C PHE A 107 0.33 -7.76 3.43
N VAL A 108 0.36 -7.19 4.63
CA VAL A 108 -0.63 -6.19 5.05
C VAL A 108 -0.54 -4.90 4.23
N GLN A 109 0.66 -4.55 3.76
CA GLN A 109 0.84 -3.44 2.82
C GLN A 109 0.07 -3.69 1.52
N ILE A 110 0.31 -4.83 0.85
CA ILE A 110 -0.37 -5.17 -0.41
C ILE A 110 -1.88 -5.35 -0.19
N LEU A 111 -2.28 -6.00 0.90
CA LEU A 111 -3.68 -6.16 1.28
C LEU A 111 -4.37 -4.80 1.41
N SER A 112 -3.79 -3.87 2.18
CA SER A 112 -4.40 -2.57 2.45
C SER A 112 -4.45 -1.71 1.20
N VAL A 113 -3.39 -1.69 0.37
CA VAL A 113 -3.38 -0.97 -0.91
C VAL A 113 -4.48 -1.51 -1.85
N ASN A 114 -4.62 -2.84 -1.95
CA ASN A 114 -5.70 -3.46 -2.72
C ASN A 114 -7.08 -3.04 -2.21
N VAL A 115 -7.30 -3.12 -0.89
CA VAL A 115 -8.56 -2.73 -0.26
C VAL A 115 -8.87 -1.27 -0.58
N SER A 116 -7.90 -0.36 -0.44
CA SER A 116 -8.07 1.07 -0.71
C SER A 116 -8.47 1.34 -2.17
N VAL A 117 -7.73 0.77 -3.13
CA VAL A 117 -7.96 0.98 -4.56
C VAL A 117 -9.31 0.44 -5.02
N PHE A 118 -9.67 -0.79 -4.61
CA PHE A 118 -10.96 -1.36 -4.97
C PHE A 118 -12.12 -0.63 -4.28
N THR A 119 -11.90 -0.12 -3.06
CA THR A 119 -12.88 0.73 -2.36
C THR A 119 -13.10 2.05 -3.09
N LEU A 120 -12.03 2.74 -3.53
CA LEU A 120 -12.13 3.96 -4.33
C LEU A 120 -12.89 3.72 -5.64
N THR A 121 -12.63 2.58 -6.30
CA THR A 121 -13.36 2.17 -7.51
C THR A 121 -14.84 1.95 -7.22
N ALA A 122 -15.17 1.28 -6.11
CA ALA A 122 -16.56 1.06 -5.68
C ALA A 122 -17.28 2.38 -5.36
N ILE A 123 -16.60 3.33 -4.71
CA ILE A 123 -17.12 4.68 -4.46
C ILE A 123 -17.43 5.39 -5.79
N ALA A 124 -16.50 5.36 -6.75
CA ALA A 124 -16.70 5.98 -8.06
C ALA A 124 -17.95 5.40 -8.76
N ILE A 125 -18.10 4.08 -8.76
CA ILE A 125 -19.27 3.40 -9.35
C ILE A 125 -20.57 3.75 -8.61
N ASP A 126 -20.56 3.80 -7.28
CA ASP A 126 -21.71 4.21 -6.47
C ASP A 126 -22.16 5.65 -6.83
N ARG A 127 -21.20 6.59 -6.91
CA ARG A 127 -21.47 7.97 -7.32
C ARG A 127 -21.99 8.08 -8.74
N HIS A 128 -21.40 7.32 -9.67
CA HIS A 128 -21.85 7.25 -11.06
C HIS A 128 -23.32 6.86 -11.18
N ARG A 129 -23.72 5.79 -10.46
CA ARG A 129 -25.10 5.31 -10.45
C ARG A 129 -26.05 6.34 -9.86
N ALA A 130 -25.68 6.94 -8.73
CA ALA A 130 -26.49 7.95 -8.06
C ALA A 130 -26.75 9.20 -8.92
N ILE A 131 -25.77 9.63 -9.72
CA ILE A 131 -25.86 10.85 -10.53
C ILE A 131 -26.53 10.59 -11.89
N LEU A 132 -26.18 9.50 -12.57
CA LEU A 132 -26.74 9.21 -13.90
C LEU A 132 -28.12 8.54 -13.87
N LYS A 133 -28.45 7.84 -12.77
CA LYS A 133 -29.74 7.15 -12.61
C LYS A 133 -30.42 7.58 -11.30
N PRO A 134 -30.87 8.84 -11.20
CA PRO A 134 -31.42 9.39 -9.95
C PRO A 134 -32.68 8.67 -9.45
N LEU A 135 -33.43 8.02 -10.36
CA LEU A 135 -34.63 7.23 -10.04
C LEU A 135 -34.34 5.73 -9.81
N SER A 136 -33.08 5.29 -9.89
CA SER A 136 -32.73 3.91 -9.58
C SER A 136 -32.73 3.65 -8.08
N VAL A 137 -33.12 2.44 -7.68
CA VAL A 137 -33.09 2.01 -6.28
C VAL A 137 -31.69 2.19 -5.73
N ARG A 138 -31.53 3.04 -4.70
CA ARG A 138 -30.24 3.25 -4.05
C ARG A 138 -29.73 1.91 -3.50
N PRO A 139 -28.44 1.58 -3.67
CA PRO A 139 -27.89 0.34 -3.14
C PRO A 139 -28.14 0.25 -1.63
N SER A 140 -28.53 -0.94 -1.17
CA SER A 140 -28.77 -1.18 0.26
C SER A 140 -27.45 -1.16 1.03
N LYS A 141 -27.52 -0.85 2.33
CA LYS A 141 -26.39 -1.02 3.26
C LYS A 141 -25.86 -2.45 3.25
N LEU A 142 -26.74 -3.44 3.04
CA LEU A 142 -26.34 -4.85 2.91
C LEU A 142 -25.46 -5.07 1.68
N THR A 143 -25.84 -4.50 0.53
CA THR A 143 -25.05 -4.58 -0.70
C THR A 143 -23.65 -3.98 -0.50
N ALA A 144 -23.56 -2.83 0.18
CA ALA A 144 -22.26 -2.21 0.48
C ALA A 144 -21.36 -3.12 1.34
N LYS A 145 -21.93 -3.76 2.38
CA LYS A 145 -21.20 -4.71 3.22
C LYS A 145 -20.73 -5.94 2.44
N ILE A 146 -21.56 -6.48 1.55
CA ILE A 146 -21.19 -7.60 0.67
C ILE A 146 -20.04 -7.20 -0.27
N VAL A 147 -20.11 -6.00 -0.86
CA VAL A 147 -19.03 -5.48 -1.73
C VAL A 147 -17.73 -5.34 -0.94
N ILE A 148 -17.78 -4.76 0.27
CA ILE A 148 -16.61 -4.65 1.15
C ILE A 148 -16.04 -6.04 1.47
N ALA A 149 -16.86 -7.01 1.86
CA ALA A 149 -16.40 -8.38 2.10
C ALA A 149 -15.73 -8.99 0.87
N GLY A 150 -16.30 -8.80 -0.32
CA GLY A 150 -15.70 -9.22 -1.58
C GLY A 150 -14.35 -8.55 -1.87
N ILE A 151 -14.23 -7.24 -1.60
CA ILE A 151 -12.97 -6.50 -1.72
C ILE A 151 -11.89 -7.12 -0.83
N TRP A 152 -12.21 -7.40 0.43
CA TRP A 152 -11.27 -8.03 1.37
C TRP A 152 -10.83 -9.43 0.89
N LEU A 153 -11.77 -10.25 0.40
CA LEU A 153 -11.44 -11.58 -0.11
C LEU A 153 -10.49 -11.50 -1.31
N VAL A 154 -10.80 -10.67 -2.31
CA VAL A 154 -9.93 -10.48 -3.48
C VAL A 154 -8.58 -9.91 -3.08
N ALA A 155 -8.56 -8.92 -2.18
CA ALA A 155 -7.33 -8.30 -1.71
C ALA A 155 -6.43 -9.30 -0.94
N MET A 156 -7.00 -10.19 -0.13
CA MET A 156 -6.26 -11.26 0.55
C MET A 156 -5.66 -12.25 -0.45
N VAL A 157 -6.43 -12.68 -1.46
CA VAL A 157 -5.92 -13.57 -2.51
C VAL A 157 -4.75 -12.93 -3.23
N LEU A 158 -4.86 -11.65 -3.62
CA LEU A 158 -3.79 -10.92 -4.30
C LEU A 158 -2.57 -10.63 -3.41
N ALA A 159 -2.75 -10.51 -2.09
CA ALA A 159 -1.65 -10.28 -1.16
C ALA A 159 -0.91 -11.57 -0.76
N THR A 160 -1.56 -12.74 -0.84
CA THR A 160 -1.03 -14.04 -0.39
C THR A 160 0.34 -14.39 -0.99
N PRO A 161 0.62 -14.19 -2.30
CA PRO A 161 1.94 -14.50 -2.86
C PRO A 161 3.08 -13.77 -2.15
N MET A 162 2.86 -12.54 -1.66
CA MET A 162 3.85 -11.78 -0.91
C MET A 162 4.18 -12.42 0.45
N ALA A 163 3.16 -12.94 1.16
CA ALA A 163 3.34 -13.66 2.42
C ALA A 163 4.09 -14.98 2.24
N VAL A 164 3.82 -15.68 1.12
CA VAL A 164 4.50 -16.94 0.80
C VAL A 164 5.94 -16.70 0.37
N ALA A 165 6.20 -15.66 -0.42
CA ALA A 165 7.52 -15.37 -1.00
C ALA A 165 8.59 -15.07 0.05
N ARG A 166 8.25 -14.27 1.08
CA ARG A 166 9.25 -13.65 1.96
C ARG A 166 9.59 -14.49 3.19
N ARG A 167 10.88 -14.65 3.46
CA ARG A 167 11.42 -15.27 4.67
C ARG A 167 12.65 -14.50 5.16
N VAL A 168 12.97 -14.67 6.43
CA VAL A 168 14.22 -14.19 7.00
C VAL A 168 15.32 -15.18 6.64
N ILE A 169 16.39 -14.68 6.03
CA ILE A 169 17.61 -15.44 5.73
C ILE A 169 18.80 -14.80 6.43
N MET A 170 19.78 -15.60 6.80
CA MET A 170 21.05 -15.12 7.35
C MET A 170 22.06 -14.98 6.22
N VAL A 171 22.63 -13.80 6.04
CA VAL A 171 23.61 -13.50 4.99
C VAL A 171 24.96 -13.14 5.64
N PRO A 172 26.08 -13.72 5.20
CA PRO A 172 27.40 -13.37 5.69
C PRO A 172 27.76 -11.90 5.45
N GLU A 173 28.39 -11.27 6.43
CA GLU A 173 28.97 -9.94 6.35
C GLU A 173 30.45 -10.04 5.95
N GLY A 174 30.79 -9.50 4.77
CA GLY A 174 32.16 -9.47 4.23
C GLY A 174 32.42 -10.44 3.07
N LEU A 175 33.56 -10.27 2.41
CA LEU A 175 33.97 -11.04 1.21
C LEU A 175 34.46 -12.47 1.53
N ILE A 176 34.88 -12.72 2.77
CA ILE A 176 35.44 -14.01 3.21
C ILE A 176 34.46 -14.66 4.19
N TRP A 177 33.76 -15.70 3.72
CA TRP A 177 32.92 -16.52 4.57
C TRP A 177 33.73 -17.69 5.13
N SER A 178 33.90 -17.73 6.45
CA SER A 178 34.39 -18.92 7.16
C SER A 178 33.23 -19.58 7.92
N PRO A 179 33.08 -20.92 7.89
CA PRO A 179 32.08 -21.65 8.69
C PRO A 179 32.17 -21.41 10.20
N THR A 180 33.31 -20.90 10.68
CA THR A 180 33.55 -20.56 12.09
C THR A 180 33.06 -19.18 12.48
N ASP A 181 32.73 -18.30 11.53
CA ASP A 181 32.36 -16.90 11.76
C ASP A 181 30.83 -16.71 11.82
N ILE A 182 30.17 -17.44 12.74
CA ILE A 182 28.71 -17.35 12.92
C ILE A 182 28.30 -15.93 13.36
N ASP A 183 29.18 -15.20 14.06
CA ASP A 183 28.92 -13.84 14.53
C ASP A 183 28.88 -12.79 13.41
N LYS A 184 29.28 -13.15 12.17
CA LYS A 184 29.21 -12.27 10.99
C LYS A 184 27.93 -12.47 10.17
N LEU A 185 26.93 -13.19 10.68
CA LEU A 185 25.66 -13.41 9.97
C LEU A 185 24.67 -12.29 10.30
N LYS A 186 24.20 -11.57 9.27
CA LYS A 186 23.14 -10.57 9.38
C LYS A 186 21.80 -11.11 8.87
N PRO A 187 20.68 -10.90 9.60
CA PRO A 187 19.36 -11.29 9.12
C PRO A 187 18.87 -10.33 8.02
N PHE A 188 18.31 -10.87 6.94
CA PHE A 188 17.69 -10.14 5.84
C PHE A 188 16.30 -10.70 5.53
N CYS A 189 15.38 -9.83 5.13
CA CYS A 189 14.05 -10.24 4.67
C CYS A 189 14.00 -10.27 3.14
N GLN A 190 14.05 -11.47 2.55
CA GLN A 190 14.12 -11.65 1.10
C GLN A 190 13.03 -12.59 0.58
N ALA A 191 12.63 -12.38 -0.68
CA ALA A 191 11.77 -13.31 -1.40
C ALA A 191 12.59 -14.54 -1.83
N VAL A 192 12.37 -15.68 -1.18
CA VAL A 192 13.15 -16.92 -1.40
C VAL A 192 12.29 -18.07 -1.89
N ASN A 193 11.00 -18.09 -1.54
CA ASN A 193 10.10 -19.20 -1.90
C ASN A 193 9.55 -19.07 -3.32
N LEU A 194 9.68 -17.91 -3.97
CA LEU A 194 9.21 -17.66 -5.32
C LEU A 194 10.37 -17.20 -6.20
N SER A 195 10.41 -17.69 -7.44
CA SER A 195 11.40 -17.27 -8.45
C SER A 195 11.27 -15.77 -8.76
N SER A 196 12.40 -15.12 -9.07
CA SER A 196 12.43 -13.73 -9.51
C SER A 196 11.52 -13.47 -10.72
N ARG A 197 11.39 -14.44 -11.65
CA ARG A 197 10.47 -14.32 -12.79
C ARG A 197 9.01 -14.31 -12.34
N THR A 198 8.65 -15.19 -11.40
CA THR A 198 7.29 -15.25 -10.85
C THR A 198 6.96 -13.97 -10.08
N MET A 199 7.90 -13.43 -9.30
CA MET A 199 7.75 -12.16 -8.59
C MET A 199 7.59 -10.98 -9.56
N LEU A 200 8.32 -10.98 -10.68
CA LEU A 200 8.16 -9.98 -11.73
C LEU A 200 6.78 -10.06 -12.38
N ILE A 201 6.34 -11.25 -12.80
CA ILE A 201 5.01 -11.45 -13.39
C ILE A 201 3.93 -11.01 -12.40
N TYR A 202 4.04 -11.42 -11.14
CA TYR A 202 3.14 -11.00 -10.07
C TYR A 202 3.09 -9.48 -9.92
N SER A 203 4.25 -8.82 -9.90
CA SER A 203 4.33 -7.36 -9.83
C SER A 203 3.66 -6.68 -11.03
N MET A 204 3.82 -7.22 -12.23
CA MET A 204 3.18 -6.69 -13.44
C MET A 204 1.66 -6.88 -13.41
N LEU A 205 1.20 -8.05 -12.95
CA LEU A 205 -0.23 -8.33 -12.76
C LEU A 205 -0.84 -7.39 -11.73
N LEU A 206 -0.18 -7.17 -10.59
CA LEU A 206 -0.63 -6.21 -9.59
C LEU A 206 -0.66 -4.80 -10.16
N ALA A 207 0.37 -4.35 -10.89
CA ALA A 207 0.38 -3.03 -11.51
C ALA A 207 -0.81 -2.84 -12.47
N PHE A 208 -1.13 -3.84 -13.31
CA PHE A 208 -2.27 -3.76 -14.21
C PHE A 208 -3.61 -3.72 -13.46
N LEU A 209 -3.78 -4.58 -12.45
CA LEU A 209 -5.02 -4.72 -11.69
C LEU A 209 -5.26 -3.60 -10.68
N GLN A 210 -4.20 -3.04 -10.08
CA GLN A 210 -4.27 -2.04 -9.01
C GLN A 210 -4.09 -0.61 -9.53
N TYR A 211 -3.35 -0.42 -10.63
CA TYR A 211 -3.08 0.91 -11.15
C TYR A 211 -3.89 1.19 -12.42
N LEU A 212 -3.65 0.42 -13.49
CA LEU A 212 -4.23 0.75 -14.81
C LEU A 212 -5.75 0.57 -14.86
N THR A 213 -6.25 -0.57 -14.37
CA THR A 213 -7.69 -0.88 -14.38
C THR A 213 -8.50 0.12 -13.53
N PRO A 214 -8.12 0.38 -12.25
CA PRO A 214 -8.87 1.29 -11.40
C PRO A 214 -8.79 2.74 -11.89
N LEU A 215 -7.61 3.20 -12.32
CA LEU A 215 -7.48 4.56 -12.87
C LEU A 215 -8.32 4.76 -14.12
N SER A 216 -8.36 3.78 -15.01
CA SER A 216 -9.18 3.85 -16.22
C SER A 216 -10.68 3.90 -15.90
N ILE A 217 -11.14 3.09 -14.93
CA ILE A 217 -12.54 3.11 -14.47
C ILE A 217 -12.86 4.45 -13.82
N ILE A 218 -12.04 4.90 -12.88
CA ILE A 218 -12.22 6.18 -12.16
C ILE A 218 -12.25 7.32 -13.17
N PHE A 219 -11.25 7.42 -14.05
CA PHE A 219 -11.17 8.47 -15.07
C PHE A 219 -12.42 8.51 -15.96
N CYS A 220 -12.84 7.36 -16.49
CA CYS A 220 -14.04 7.28 -17.33
C CYS A 220 -15.31 7.68 -16.55
N VAL A 221 -15.48 7.17 -15.34
CA VAL A 221 -16.63 7.47 -14.48
C VAL A 221 -16.73 8.95 -14.15
N TYR A 222 -15.63 9.55 -13.69
CA TYR A 222 -15.59 10.96 -13.30
C TYR A 222 -15.74 11.88 -14.51
N THR A 223 -15.19 11.52 -15.67
CA THR A 223 -15.41 12.26 -16.93
C THR A 223 -16.88 12.29 -17.31
N ARG A 224 -17.56 11.12 -17.30
CA ARG A 224 -19.00 11.05 -17.61
C ARG A 224 -19.85 11.82 -16.59
N MET A 225 -19.46 11.78 -15.33
CA MET A 225 -20.11 12.53 -14.24
C MET A 225 -19.98 14.04 -14.45
N ALA A 226 -18.77 14.52 -14.76
CA ALA A 226 -18.49 15.93 -15.03
C ALA A 226 -19.29 16.45 -16.23
N LEU A 227 -19.31 15.71 -17.35
CA LEU A 227 -20.08 16.08 -18.53
C LEU A 227 -21.59 16.18 -18.25
N LYS A 228 -22.15 15.26 -17.45
CA LYS A 228 -23.57 15.30 -17.10
C LYS A 228 -23.91 16.48 -16.17
N LEU A 229 -23.04 16.79 -15.22
CA LEU A 229 -23.22 17.90 -14.29
C LEU A 229 -23.05 19.25 -14.99
N TRP A 230 -22.11 19.36 -15.93
CA TRP A 230 -21.85 20.60 -16.67
C TRP A 230 -23.05 21.06 -17.52
N GLY A 231 -23.81 20.10 -18.07
CA GLY A 231 -24.99 20.41 -18.90
C GLY A 231 -26.27 20.70 -18.11
N ASN A 232 -26.31 20.45 -16.80
CA ASN A 232 -27.50 20.63 -15.98
C ASN A 232 -27.39 21.93 -15.16
N ARG A 233 -28.28 22.90 -15.40
CA ARG A 233 -28.44 24.06 -14.52
C ARG A 233 -28.78 23.58 -13.11
N ALA A 234 -28.18 24.18 -12.09
CA ALA A 234 -28.48 23.86 -10.69
C ALA A 234 -29.99 24.07 -10.42
N PRO A 235 -30.66 23.13 -9.72
CA PRO A 235 -32.05 23.32 -9.31
C PRO A 235 -32.11 24.51 -8.35
N GLY A 236 -32.72 25.62 -8.80
CA GLY A 236 -32.75 26.89 -8.08
C GLY A 236 -32.44 28.13 -8.94
N ASN A 237 -32.09 27.98 -10.22
CA ASN A 237 -32.03 29.12 -11.12
C ASN A 237 -33.46 29.70 -11.28
N ALA A 238 -33.62 31.01 -11.08
CA ALA A 238 -34.86 31.73 -11.39
C ALA A 238 -35.35 31.30 -12.78
N GLU A 239 -36.58 30.84 -12.87
CA GLU A 239 -37.21 30.60 -14.15
C GLU A 239 -37.75 31.95 -14.60
N ASP A 240 -37.00 32.66 -15.46
CA ASP A 240 -37.44 33.97 -15.99
C ASP A 240 -38.90 33.92 -16.49
N PHE A 241 -39.35 32.79 -17.01
CA PHE A 241 -40.73 32.61 -17.47
C PHE A 241 -41.77 32.42 -16.34
N ARG A 242 -41.38 31.78 -15.23
CA ARG A 242 -42.26 31.58 -14.08
C ARG A 242 -42.30 32.81 -13.18
N ASP A 243 -41.18 33.50 -13.05
CA ASP A 243 -41.02 34.72 -12.25
C ASP A 243 -41.57 35.96 -12.98
N ALA A 244 -41.63 35.94 -14.33
CA ALA A 244 -42.32 36.97 -15.12
C ALA A 244 -43.84 36.92 -15.01
N ASN A 245 -44.44 35.78 -14.65
CA ASN A 245 -45.89 35.68 -14.42
C ASN A 245 -46.32 36.23 -13.04
N PHE A 246 -45.36 36.69 -12.22
CA PHE A 246 -45.61 37.33 -10.93
C PHE A 246 -45.24 38.83 -10.91
N MET A 247 -44.91 39.43 -12.05
CA MET A 247 -44.78 40.88 -12.26
C MET A 247 -45.92 41.40 -13.13
#